data_AF-A0A1Q7RWF0-F1
#
_entry.id   AF-A0A1Q7RWF0-F1
#
_cell.length_a   1.000
_cell.length_b   1.000
_cell.length_c   1.000
_cell.angle_alpha   90.00
_cell.angle_beta   90.00
_cell.angle_gamma   90.00
#
_symmetry.space_group_name_H-M   'P 1'
#
loop_
_entity.id
_entity.type
_entity.pdbx_description
1 polymer ?
#
loop_
_entity_poly.entity_id
_entity_poly.type
_entity_poly.pdbx_seq_one_letter_code
_entity_poly.pdbx_strand_id
1 'polypeptide(L)'
;MPNSVHELERRRADIVQKIAGLGDLRPGSITTTQGKCGKPTCHCAEAEHPGHGPHWRLTYKAEGRTHTQSLPSAQERQKAETEVAEFRRFQQLNRDFVEVNTAICQLRTVESVALEEKKRRKPSKRKSPKR
;
A
#
# COMPACT_ATOMS: atom_id res chain seq x y z
N MET A 1 -26.36 1.94 -14.58
CA MET A 1 -26.35 0.67 -15.34
C MET A 1 -25.52 -0.32 -14.53
N PRO A 2 -26.00 -1.53 -14.24
CA PRO A 2 -25.16 -2.52 -13.56
C PRO A 2 -24.02 -2.92 -14.50
N ASN A 3 -22.77 -2.82 -14.03
CA ASN A 3 -21.62 -3.30 -14.79
C ASN A 3 -21.77 -4.81 -14.98
N SER A 4 -21.56 -5.30 -16.20
CA SER A 4 -21.59 -6.74 -16.46
C SER A 4 -20.46 -7.46 -15.69
N VAL A 5 -20.65 -8.73 -15.35
CA VAL A 5 -19.60 -9.53 -14.67
C VAL A 5 -18.28 -9.49 -15.44
N HIS A 6 -18.33 -9.56 -16.76
CA HIS A 6 -17.15 -9.49 -17.63
C HIS A 6 -16.43 -8.13 -17.57
N GLU A 7 -17.16 -7.03 -17.41
CA GLU A 7 -16.57 -5.69 -17.25
C GLU A 7 -15.85 -5.58 -15.89
N LEU A 8 -16.47 -6.08 -14.83
CA LEU A 8 -15.85 -6.11 -13.50
C LEU A 8 -14.61 -7.01 -13.48
N GLU A 9 -14.63 -8.14 -14.18
CA GLU A 9 -13.46 -9.02 -14.33
C GLU A 9 -12.30 -8.35 -15.05
N ARG A 10 -12.60 -7.56 -16.10
CA ARG A 10 -11.59 -6.75 -16.80
C ARG A 10 -11.00 -5.70 -15.86
N ARG A 11 -11.85 -4.95 -15.15
CA ARG A 11 -11.41 -3.95 -14.17
C ARG A 11 -10.56 -4.59 -13.06
N ARG A 12 -10.93 -5.79 -12.59
CA ARG A 12 -10.13 -6.55 -11.62
C ARG A 12 -8.75 -6.87 -12.19
N ALA A 13 -8.66 -7.33 -13.44
CA ALA A 13 -7.39 -7.63 -14.10
C ALA A 13 -6.52 -6.37 -14.24
N ASP A 14 -7.12 -5.22 -14.62
CA ASP A 14 -6.41 -3.95 -14.74
C ASP A 14 -5.83 -3.49 -13.39
N ILE A 15 -6.59 -3.67 -12.29
CA ILE A 15 -6.10 -3.35 -10.95
C ILE A 15 -4.93 -4.27 -10.57
N VAL A 16 -4.99 -5.56 -10.89
CA VAL A 16 -3.86 -6.48 -10.66
C VAL A 16 -2.62 -6.05 -11.43
N GLN A 17 -2.76 -5.63 -12.69
CA GLN A 17 -1.63 -5.10 -13.47
C GLN A 17 -1.05 -3.83 -12.85
N LYS A 18 -1.90 -2.91 -12.37
CA LYS A 18 -1.45 -1.71 -11.66
C LYS A 18 -0.70 -2.05 -10.38
N ILE A 19 -1.19 -3.02 -9.60
CA ILE A 19 -0.50 -3.49 -8.39
C ILE A 19 0.86 -4.10 -8.74
N ALA A 20 0.93 -4.93 -9.79
CA ALA A 20 2.18 -5.54 -10.25
C ALA A 20 3.21 -4.52 -10.76
N GLY A 21 2.76 -3.35 -11.20
CA GLY A 21 3.61 -2.25 -11.65
C GLY A 21 4.03 -1.26 -10.57
N LEU A 22 3.65 -1.45 -9.30
CA LEU A 22 4.08 -0.59 -8.20
C LEU A 22 5.58 -0.75 -7.91
N GLY A 23 6.23 0.35 -7.54
CA GLY A 23 7.61 0.35 -7.09
C GLY A 23 7.79 -0.06 -5.61
N ASP A 24 8.98 0.21 -5.08
CA ASP A 24 9.26 0.03 -3.66
C ASP A 24 8.31 0.88 -2.80
N LEU A 25 7.71 0.24 -1.79
CA LEU A 25 6.71 0.86 -0.94
C LEU A 25 6.90 0.44 0.51
N ARG A 26 6.60 1.36 1.43
CA ARG A 26 6.55 1.06 2.86
C ARG A 26 5.45 1.84 3.57
N PRO A 27 4.84 1.28 4.63
CA PRO A 27 3.81 1.97 5.38
C PRO A 27 4.39 3.17 6.13
N GLY A 28 3.51 4.14 6.42
CA GLY A 28 3.77 5.15 7.42
C GLY A 28 3.35 6.56 7.02
N SER A 29 3.79 7.49 7.86
CA SER A 29 3.62 8.92 7.68
C SER A 29 4.91 9.61 8.09
N ILE A 30 5.26 10.66 7.36
CA ILE A 30 6.45 11.46 7.64
C ILE A 30 5.99 12.71 8.35
N THR A 31 6.62 12.97 9.49
CA THR A 31 6.30 14.12 10.35
C THR A 31 7.60 14.86 10.67
N THR A 32 7.46 16.16 10.93
CA THR A 32 8.55 17.00 11.42
C THR A 32 8.30 17.34 12.88
N THR A 33 9.38 17.36 13.65
CA THR A 33 9.37 17.88 15.02
C THR A 33 10.35 19.03 15.11
N GLN A 34 9.90 20.12 15.72
CA GLN A 34 10.71 21.28 16.03
C GLN A 34 10.32 21.77 17.43
N GLY A 35 11.31 22.15 18.25
CA GLY A 35 11.02 22.65 19.58
C GLY A 35 12.23 22.79 20.48
N LYS A 36 12.06 23.53 21.58
CA LYS A 36 13.09 23.69 22.61
C LYS A 36 13.27 22.37 23.37
N CYS A 37 14.50 22.03 23.76
CA CYS A 37 14.78 20.79 24.48
C CYS A 37 14.44 20.84 25.98
N GLY A 38 14.05 22.01 26.51
CA GLY A 38 13.68 22.19 27.91
C GLY A 38 14.86 22.32 28.88
N LYS A 39 16.10 22.19 28.42
CA LYS A 39 17.29 22.40 29.26
C LYS A 39 17.58 23.91 29.39
N PRO A 40 17.68 24.46 30.61
CA PRO A 40 17.89 25.90 30.80
C PRO A 40 19.27 26.38 30.33
N THR A 41 20.26 25.48 30.28
CA THR A 41 21.62 25.77 29.80
C THR A 41 21.78 25.60 28.29
N CYS A 42 20.73 25.22 27.57
CA CYS A 42 20.81 25.07 26.12
C CYS A 42 20.54 26.40 25.43
N HIS A 43 21.29 26.73 24.38
CA HIS A 43 21.08 27.90 23.52
C HIS A 43 19.62 28.00 23.02
N CYS A 44 18.94 26.87 22.81
CA CYS A 44 17.53 26.89 22.41
C CYS A 44 16.56 27.44 23.46
N ALA A 45 16.99 27.69 24.69
CA ALA A 45 16.16 28.25 25.76
C ALA A 45 15.83 29.73 25.53
N GLU A 46 16.69 30.47 24.82
CA GLU A 46 16.53 31.90 24.52
C GLU A 46 15.16 32.22 23.92
N ALA A 47 14.56 33.36 24.29
CA ALA A 47 13.19 33.70 23.94
C ALA A 47 12.96 33.71 22.42
N GLU A 48 13.93 34.20 21.66
CA GLU A 48 13.88 34.34 20.19
C GLU A 48 14.36 33.08 19.45
N HIS A 49 14.91 32.08 20.15
CA HIS A 49 15.39 30.87 19.48
C HIS A 49 14.22 30.00 19.01
N PRO A 50 14.19 29.56 17.73
CA PRO A 50 13.09 28.77 17.17
C PRO A 50 13.03 27.31 17.66
N GLY A 51 13.78 26.93 18.70
CA GLY A 51 14.00 25.54 19.10
C GLY A 51 14.93 24.73 18.17
N HIS A 52 15.16 23.47 18.50
CA HIS A 52 15.87 22.52 17.63
C HIS A 52 14.97 22.02 16.51
N GLY A 53 15.57 21.63 15.39
CA GLY A 53 14.87 21.00 14.26
C GLY A 53 15.01 21.80 12.97
N PRO A 54 14.31 21.39 11.91
CA PRO A 54 13.32 20.31 11.88
C PRO A 54 13.97 18.90 11.92
N HIS A 55 13.48 18.05 12.81
CA HIS A 55 13.81 16.63 12.84
C HIS A 55 12.70 15.81 12.19
N TRP A 56 13.03 15.21 11.06
CA TRP A 56 12.10 14.42 10.27
C TRP A 56 12.05 12.98 10.74
N ARG A 57 10.85 12.42 10.81
CA ARG A 57 10.60 11.06 11.30
C ARG A 57 9.55 10.36 10.46
N LEU A 58 9.84 9.13 10.05
CA LEU A 58 8.85 8.19 9.53
C LEU A 58 8.23 7.43 10.71
N THR A 59 6.90 7.45 10.83
CA THR A 59 6.16 6.67 11.83
C THR A 59 5.17 5.74 11.15
N TYR A 60 5.18 4.46 11.54
CA TYR A 60 4.31 3.43 10.99
C TYR A 60 3.94 2.38 12.04
N LYS A 61 2.91 1.57 11.76
CA LYS A 61 2.55 0.42 12.59
C LYS A 61 3.02 -0.88 11.95
N ALA A 62 3.64 -1.75 12.73
CA ALA A 62 3.98 -3.12 12.37
C ALA A 62 3.75 -4.01 13.59
N GLU A 63 3.20 -5.20 13.40
CA GLU A 63 2.98 -6.18 14.49
C GLU A 63 2.21 -5.60 15.69
N GLY A 64 1.25 -4.70 15.44
CA GLY A 64 0.46 -4.03 16.48
C GLY A 64 1.22 -2.94 17.25
N ARG A 65 2.48 -2.67 16.95
CA ARG A 65 3.31 -1.66 17.61
C ARG A 65 3.59 -0.48 16.69
N THR A 66 3.81 0.69 17.30
CA THR A 66 4.22 1.90 16.58
C THR A 66 5.74 1.96 16.52
N HIS A 67 6.27 2.10 15.31
CA HIS A 67 7.69 2.28 15.03
C HIS A 67 7.93 3.71 14.53
N THR A 68 9.03 4.31 14.99
CA THR A 68 9.45 5.64 14.55
C THR A 68 10.93 5.59 14.16
N GLN A 69 11.23 6.03 12.95
CA GLN A 69 12.59 6.10 12.38
C GLN A 69 12.93 7.56 12.08
N SER A 70 14.11 8.03 12.51
CA SER A 70 14.64 9.35 12.13
C SER A 70 15.13 9.35 10.68
N LEU A 71 14.93 10.47 9.98
CA LEU A 71 15.37 10.70 8.61
C LEU A 71 16.31 11.92 8.58
N PRO A 72 17.60 11.75 8.90
CA PRO A 72 18.51 12.86 9.12
C PRO A 72 18.91 13.60 7.84
N SER A 73 18.99 12.92 6.69
CA SER A 73 19.34 13.56 5.42
C SER A 73 18.14 13.92 4.54
N ALA A 74 18.32 14.87 3.62
CA ALA A 74 17.32 15.17 2.58
C ALA A 74 17.04 13.97 1.66
N GLN A 75 18.07 13.18 1.34
CA GLN A 75 17.94 12.02 0.46
C GLN A 75 17.11 10.90 1.11
N GLU A 76 17.34 10.61 2.39
CA GLU A 76 16.54 9.64 3.14
C GLU A 76 15.07 10.07 3.24
N ARG A 77 14.83 11.37 3.42
CA ARG A 77 13.47 11.94 3.44
C ARG A 77 12.77 11.77 2.10
N GLN A 78 13.41 12.20 1.01
CA GLN A 78 12.84 12.08 -0.34
C GLN A 78 12.54 10.62 -0.70
N LYS A 79 13.45 9.70 -0.35
CA LYS A 79 13.24 8.26 -0.53
C LYS A 79 12.02 7.78 0.25
N ALA A 80 11.95 8.12 1.54
CA ALA A 80 10.81 7.76 2.39
C ALA A 80 9.48 8.32 1.86
N GLU A 81 9.46 9.57 1.42
CA GLU A 81 8.26 10.21 0.86
C GLU A 81 7.77 9.48 -0.38
N THR A 82 8.68 9.10 -1.26
CA THR A 82 8.38 8.35 -2.48
C THR A 82 7.78 6.98 -2.15
N GLU A 83 8.41 6.22 -1.26
CA GLU A 83 7.94 4.87 -0.87
C GLU A 83 6.60 4.93 -0.11
N VAL A 84 6.38 5.95 0.73
CA VAL A 84 5.11 6.16 1.44
C VAL A 84 4.00 6.58 0.47
N ALA A 85 4.31 7.40 -0.54
CA ALA A 85 3.36 7.74 -1.58
C ALA A 85 2.94 6.50 -2.40
N GLU A 86 3.89 5.63 -2.72
CA GLU A 86 3.63 4.37 -3.41
C GLU A 86 2.78 3.42 -2.56
N PHE A 87 3.04 3.35 -1.25
CA PHE A 87 2.20 2.61 -0.31
C PHE A 87 0.75 3.13 -0.27
N ARG A 88 0.54 4.46 -0.33
CA ARG A 88 -0.81 5.04 -0.40
C ARG A 88 -1.54 4.64 -1.69
N ARG A 89 -0.83 4.59 -2.82
CA ARG A 89 -1.38 4.09 -4.09
C ARG A 89 -1.77 2.62 -3.98
N PHE A 90 -0.91 1.79 -3.41
CA PHE A 90 -1.22 0.39 -3.11
C PHE A 90 -2.50 0.25 -2.28
N GLN A 91 -2.65 1.04 -1.21
CA GLN A 91 -3.84 1.01 -0.37
C GLN A 91 -5.12 1.37 -1.15
N GLN A 92 -5.05 2.33 -2.06
CA GLN A 92 -6.20 2.66 -2.92
C GLN A 92 -6.53 1.50 -3.86
N LEU A 93 -5.53 0.95 -4.55
CA LEU A 93 -5.73 -0.18 -5.46
C LEU A 93 -6.27 -1.41 -4.73
N ASN A 94 -5.83 -1.65 -3.49
CA ASN A 94 -6.34 -2.73 -2.66
C ASN A 94 -7.83 -2.55 -2.33
N ARG A 95 -8.25 -1.32 -1.94
CA ARG A 95 -9.67 -1.01 -1.72
C ARG A 95 -10.50 -1.25 -2.99
N ASP A 96 -10.05 -0.72 -4.12
CA ASP A 96 -10.73 -0.87 -5.40
C ASP A 96 -10.82 -2.35 -5.81
N PHE A 97 -9.76 -3.13 -5.57
CA PHE A 97 -9.73 -4.56 -5.86
C PHE A 97 -10.79 -5.32 -5.05
N VAL A 98 -10.87 -5.05 -3.74
CA VAL A 98 -11.85 -5.69 -2.86
C VAL A 98 -13.26 -5.30 -3.28
N GLU A 99 -13.52 -4.02 -3.53
CA GLU A 99 -14.83 -3.53 -3.99
C GLU A 99 -15.30 -4.22 -5.27
N VAL A 100 -14.44 -4.27 -6.29
CA VAL A 100 -14.73 -4.93 -7.57
C VAL A 100 -14.98 -6.43 -7.37
N ASN A 101 -14.18 -7.12 -6.55
CA ASN A 101 -14.41 -8.53 -6.27
C ASN A 101 -15.72 -8.76 -5.50
N THR A 102 -16.06 -7.89 -4.55
CA THR A 102 -17.34 -7.97 -3.84
C THR A 102 -18.51 -7.85 -4.82
N ALA A 103 -18.46 -6.92 -5.78
CA ALA A 103 -19.49 -6.80 -6.82
C ALA A 103 -19.57 -8.05 -7.70
N ILE A 104 -18.43 -8.63 -8.10
CA ILE A 104 -18.40 -9.90 -8.85
C ILE A 104 -19.04 -11.03 -8.03
N CYS A 105 -18.69 -11.15 -6.75
CA CYS A 105 -19.22 -12.18 -5.87
C CYS A 105 -20.73 -12.07 -5.67
N GLN A 106 -21.27 -10.85 -5.62
CA GLN A 106 -22.72 -10.61 -5.52
C GLN A 106 -23.48 -11.04 -6.79
N LEU A 107 -22.87 -10.89 -7.97
CA LEU A 107 -23.50 -11.25 -9.24
C LEU A 107 -23.38 -12.73 -9.59
N ARG A 108 -22.38 -13.44 -9.05
CA ARG A 108 -22.18 -14.87 -9.30
C ARG A 108 -23.08 -15.70 -8.39
N THR A 109 -23.98 -16.48 -8.99
CA THR A 109 -24.78 -17.48 -8.26
C THR A 109 -23.91 -18.66 -7.81
N VAL A 110 -24.34 -19.37 -6.77
CA VAL A 110 -23.64 -20.58 -6.27
C VAL A 110 -23.42 -21.61 -7.39
N GLU A 111 -24.41 -21.78 -8.27
CA GLU A 111 -24.34 -22.68 -9.42
C GLU A 111 -23.31 -22.20 -10.46
N SER A 112 -23.24 -20.90 -10.72
CA SER A 112 -22.25 -20.33 -11.64
C SER A 112 -20.81 -20.52 -11.14
N VAL A 113 -20.59 -20.38 -9.83
CA VAL A 113 -19.27 -20.60 -9.19
C VAL A 113 -18.85 -22.07 -9.32
N ALA A 114 -19.76 -23.01 -9.05
CA ALA A 114 -19.48 -24.44 -9.16
C ALA A 114 -19.13 -24.87 -10.61
N LEU A 115 -19.77 -24.27 -11.62
CA LEU A 115 -19.47 -24.52 -13.03
C LEU A 115 -18.10 -23.94 -13.44
N GLU A 116 -17.76 -22.74 -12.97
CA GLU A 116 -16.44 -22.13 -13.22
C GLU A 116 -15.30 -22.91 -12.57
N GLU A 117 -15.46 -23.36 -11.33
CA GLU A 117 -14.46 -24.21 -10.68
C GLU A 117 -14.20 -25.50 -11.45
N LYS A 118 -15.26 -26.14 -11.96
CA LYS A 118 -15.13 -27.33 -12.82
C LYS A 118 -14.39 -27.02 -14.13
N LYS A 119 -14.55 -25.83 -14.71
CA LYS A 119 -13.77 -25.38 -15.87
C LYS A 119 -12.29 -25.17 -15.52
N ARG A 120 -11.98 -24.54 -14.37
CA ARG A 120 -10.60 -24.31 -13.89
C ARG A 120 -9.86 -25.61 -13.55
N ARG A 121 -10.58 -26.64 -13.06
CA ARG A 121 -10.01 -27.94 -12.66
C ARG A 121 -9.72 -28.90 -13.82
N LYS A 122 -10.13 -28.63 -15.07
CA LYS A 122 -9.83 -29.52 -16.20
C LYS A 122 -8.32 -29.50 -16.50
N PRO A 123 -7.58 -30.62 -16.35
CA PRO A 123 -6.16 -30.68 -16.67
C PRO A 123 -5.99 -30.56 -18.19
N SER A 124 -5.06 -29.70 -18.63
CA SER A 124 -4.61 -29.75 -20.03
C SER A 124 -4.04 -31.14 -20.27
N LYS A 125 -4.63 -31.92 -21.19
CA LYS A 125 -4.05 -33.17 -21.68
C LYS A 125 -2.75 -32.85 -22.43
N ARG A 126 -1.65 -32.60 -21.71
CA ARG A 126 -0.30 -32.60 -22.28
C ARG A 126 0.13 -34.06 -22.37
N LYS A 127 0.04 -34.64 -23.57
CA LYS A 127 0.72 -35.91 -23.88
C LYS A 127 2.22 -35.65 -23.72
N SER A 128 2.85 -36.28 -22.73
CA SER A 128 4.31 -36.32 -22.62
C SER A 128 4.88 -36.98 -23.87
N PRO A 129 5.91 -36.41 -24.52
CA PRO A 129 6.61 -37.11 -25.60
C PRO A 129 7.30 -38.34 -25.01
N LYS A 130 7.09 -39.52 -25.62
CA LYS A 130 7.85 -40.73 -25.26
C LYS A 130 9.31 -40.50 -25.65
N ARG A 131 10.20 -40.82 -24.72
CA ARG A 131 11.66 -40.69 -24.79
C ARG A 131 12.27 -41.80 -25.64
#